data_AF-A0AAJ2H436-F1
#
_entry.id   AF-A0AAJ2H436-F1
#
_cell.length_a   1.000
_cell.length_b   1.000
_cell.length_c   1.000
_cell.angle_alpha   90.00
_cell.angle_beta   90.00
_cell.angle_gamma   90.00
#
_symmetry.space_group_name_H-M   'P 1'
#
loop_
_entity.id
_entity.type
_entity.pdbx_description
1 polymer ?
#
loop_
_entity_poly.entity_id
_entity_poly.type
_entity_poly.pdbx_seq_one_letter_code
_entity_poly.pdbx_strand_id
1 'polypeptide(L)'
;ISRYSGGDPENAPLHKLGTDTWNKAKRKALEKIHDVAAELLNIQARRQAKPGLAFEIDELGYQQFANGFAFEETVDQANAITATLYDMSQDKPMDRLICGDVGFGKTEVAMRAAFVAVHAGKQVAVLV
;
A
#
# COMPACT_ATOMS: atom_id res chain seq x y z
N ILE A 1 27.21 -13.15 7.56
CA ILE A 1 27.62 -11.81 8.04
C ILE A 1 26.76 -10.82 7.28
N SER A 2 26.04 -9.94 7.97
CA SER A 2 25.15 -8.96 7.35
C SER A 2 25.47 -7.58 7.91
N ARG A 3 25.38 -6.53 7.07
CA ARG A 3 25.56 -5.15 7.52
C ARG A 3 24.40 -4.76 8.45
N TYR A 4 24.70 -4.12 9.58
CA TYR A 4 23.67 -3.57 10.45
C TYR A 4 22.99 -2.36 9.78
N SER A 5 21.66 -2.36 9.74
CA SER A 5 20.84 -1.32 9.10
C SER A 5 19.64 -0.91 9.96
N GLY A 6 19.71 -1.14 11.28
CA GLY A 6 18.59 -0.96 12.20
C GLY A 6 18.36 0.46 12.73
N GLY A 7 19.15 1.44 12.28
CA GLY A 7 19.09 2.83 12.74
C GLY A 7 20.45 3.50 12.74
N ASP A 8 20.61 4.50 13.60
CA ASP A 8 21.86 5.26 13.77
C ASP A 8 23.05 4.35 14.11
N PRO A 9 24.14 4.37 13.31
CA PRO A 9 25.36 3.62 13.57
C PRO A 9 25.97 3.89 14.95
N GLU A 10 25.83 5.11 15.48
CA GLU A 10 26.40 5.49 16.78
C GLU A 10 25.71 4.78 17.95
N ASN A 11 24.46 4.36 17.76
CA ASN A 11 23.65 3.66 18.75
C ASN A 11 23.54 2.15 18.48
N ALA A 12 24.42 1.59 17.64
CA ALA A 12 24.40 0.16 17.31
C ALA A 12 24.71 -0.70 18.54
N PRO A 13 23.83 -1.67 18.90
CA PRO A 13 24.03 -2.47 20.11
C PRO A 13 25.21 -3.42 19.96
N LEU A 14 26.15 -3.34 20.91
CA LEU A 14 27.26 -4.28 21.03
C LEU A 14 26.91 -5.37 22.06
N HIS A 15 26.72 -6.60 21.58
CA HIS A 15 26.42 -7.74 22.45
C HIS A 15 27.70 -8.44 22.93
N LYS A 16 27.75 -8.77 24.24
CA LYS A 16 28.87 -9.53 24.81
C LYS A 16 28.80 -11.00 24.42
N LEU A 17 29.94 -11.53 23.95
CA LEU A 17 30.10 -12.96 23.66
C LEU A 17 29.93 -13.80 24.94
N GLY A 18 29.30 -14.96 24.81
CA GLY A 18 29.04 -15.88 25.93
C GLY A 18 27.83 -15.54 26.81
N THR A 19 27.06 -14.49 26.48
CA THR A 19 25.82 -14.16 27.19
C THR A 19 24.57 -14.51 26.36
N ASP A 20 23.47 -14.89 27.02
CA ASP A 20 22.19 -15.17 26.34
C ASP A 20 21.42 -13.92 25.88
N THR A 21 22.01 -12.73 26.01
CA THR A 21 21.35 -11.46 25.70
C THR A 21 20.88 -11.40 24.24
N TRP A 22 21.73 -11.80 23.30
CA TRP A 22 21.40 -11.90 21.88
C TRP A 22 20.32 -12.95 21.60
N ASN A 23 20.44 -14.13 22.21
CA ASN A 23 19.46 -15.21 22.03
C ASN A 23 18.06 -14.79 22.51
N LYS A 24 17.97 -14.12 23.67
CA LYS A 24 16.71 -13.56 24.20
C LYS A 24 16.14 -12.47 23.30
N ALA A 25 16.97 -11.55 22.82
CA ALA A 25 16.56 -10.48 21.90
C ALA A 25 16.03 -11.05 20.57
N LYS A 26 16.73 -12.03 19.99
CA LYS A 26 16.32 -12.72 18.77
C LYS A 26 14.98 -13.44 18.96
N ARG A 27 14.80 -14.17 20.06
CA ARG A 27 13.53 -14.85 20.35
C ARG A 27 12.37 -13.86 20.47
N LYS A 28 12.55 -12.77 21.22
CA LYS A 28 11.53 -11.71 21.36
C LYS A 28 11.20 -11.05 20.02
N ALA A 29 12.20 -10.85 19.16
CA ALA A 29 11.96 -10.33 17.81
C ALA A 29 11.15 -11.31 16.95
N LEU A 30 11.47 -12.61 17.01
CA LEU A 30 10.73 -13.64 16.30
C LEU A 30 9.28 -13.75 16.77
N GLU A 31 9.04 -13.71 18.08
CA GLU A 31 7.69 -13.69 18.66
C GLU A 31 6.89 -12.50 18.12
N LYS A 32 7.45 -11.29 18.17
CA LYS A 32 6.79 -10.09 17.60
C LYS A 32 6.52 -10.19 16.11
N ILE A 33 7.45 -10.75 15.33
CA ILE A 33 7.26 -10.94 13.88
C ILE A 33 6.09 -11.90 13.64
N HIS A 34 5.99 -12.98 14.41
CA HIS A 34 4.87 -13.92 14.32
C HIS A 34 3.54 -13.26 14.64
N ASP A 35 3.48 -12.46 15.71
CA ASP A 35 2.25 -11.75 16.11
C ASP A 35 1.77 -10.81 15.00
N VAL A 36 2.67 -9.99 14.46
CA VAL A 36 2.35 -9.05 13.35
C VAL A 36 1.94 -9.80 12.09
N ALA A 37 2.65 -10.89 11.74
CA ALA A 37 2.30 -11.69 10.57
C ALA A 37 0.90 -12.32 10.71
N ALA A 38 0.57 -12.85 11.89
CA ALA A 38 -0.74 -13.41 12.18
C ALA A 38 -1.85 -12.34 12.10
N GLU A 39 -1.58 -11.13 12.61
CA GLU A 39 -2.51 -10.01 12.53
C GLU A 39 -2.78 -9.58 11.08
N LEU A 40 -1.74 -9.39 10.27
CA LEU A 40 -1.87 -9.03 8.86
C LEU A 40 -2.63 -10.09 8.06
N LEU A 41 -2.34 -11.37 8.30
CA LEU A 41 -3.06 -12.48 7.68
C LEU A 41 -4.54 -12.49 8.07
N ASN A 42 -4.84 -12.28 9.35
CA ASN A 42 -6.22 -12.21 9.83
C ASN A 42 -6.97 -11.01 9.23
N ILE A 43 -6.33 -9.84 9.09
CA ILE A 43 -6.92 -8.67 8.43
C ILE A 43 -7.25 -8.98 6.97
N GLN A 44 -6.31 -9.58 6.23
CA GLN A 44 -6.53 -9.94 4.83
C GLN A 44 -7.61 -11.02 4.66
N ALA A 45 -7.61 -12.05 5.52
CA ALA A 45 -8.64 -13.09 5.49
C ALA A 45 -10.03 -12.50 5.74
N ARG A 46 -10.17 -11.60 6.73
CA ARG A 46 -11.43 -10.88 7.00
C ARG A 46 -11.85 -10.00 5.84
N ARG A 47 -10.91 -9.41 5.11
CA ARG A 47 -11.20 -8.59 3.92
C ARG A 47 -11.69 -9.45 2.77
N GLN A 48 -11.03 -10.57 2.50
CA GLN A 48 -11.41 -11.51 1.43
C GLN A 48 -12.75 -12.20 1.70
N ALA A 49 -13.10 -12.42 2.97
CA ALA A 49 -14.38 -13.01 3.36
C ALA A 49 -15.58 -12.06 3.19
N LYS A 50 -15.34 -10.74 3.07
CA LYS A 50 -16.42 -9.76 2.89
C LYS A 50 -16.61 -9.43 1.41
N PRO A 51 -17.86 -9.36 0.93
CA PRO A 51 -18.10 -8.83 -0.41
C PRO A 51 -17.66 -7.37 -0.47
N GLY A 52 -16.92 -7.03 -1.53
CA GLY A 52 -16.56 -5.67 -1.88
C GLY A 52 -17.63 -5.00 -2.73
N LEU A 53 -17.32 -3.79 -3.17
CA LEU A 53 -18.10 -3.06 -4.15
C LEU A 53 -17.26 -3.00 -5.44
N ALA A 54 -17.72 -3.67 -6.48
CA ALA A 54 -17.15 -3.54 -7.82
C ALA A 54 -17.63 -2.24 -8.45
N PHE A 55 -16.70 -1.35 -8.78
CA PHE A 55 -16.99 -0.12 -9.51
C PHE A 55 -17.06 -0.41 -11.01
N GLU A 56 -18.16 0.00 -11.64
CA GLU A 56 -18.26 0.05 -13.10
C GLU A 56 -17.56 1.33 -13.58
N ILE A 57 -16.53 1.16 -14.41
CA ILE A 57 -15.73 2.28 -14.92
C ILE A 57 -16.30 2.68 -16.28
N ASP A 58 -16.90 3.86 -16.35
CA ASP A 58 -17.22 4.50 -17.62
C ASP A 58 -15.92 4.93 -18.31
N GLU A 59 -15.50 4.17 -19.31
CA GLU A 59 -14.26 4.40 -20.04
C GLU A 59 -14.23 5.78 -20.70
N LEU A 60 -15.36 6.26 -21.23
CA LEU A 60 -15.42 7.55 -21.92
C LEU A 60 -15.27 8.70 -20.91
N GLY A 61 -16.04 8.66 -19.83
CA GLY A 61 -15.94 9.65 -18.76
C GLY A 61 -14.56 9.66 -18.10
N TYR A 62 -13.99 8.48 -17.87
CA TYR A 62 -12.63 8.34 -17.35
C TYR A 62 -11.58 8.92 -18.30
N GLN A 63 -11.64 8.62 -19.60
CA GLN A 63 -10.70 9.18 -20.58
C GLN A 63 -10.81 10.70 -20.66
N GLN A 64 -12.02 11.26 -20.61
CA GLN A 64 -12.21 12.71 -20.57
C GLN A 64 -11.58 13.35 -19.33
N PHE A 65 -11.75 12.74 -18.16
CA PHE A 65 -11.11 13.19 -16.94
C PHE A 65 -9.57 13.10 -17.02
N ALA A 66 -9.06 11.95 -17.48
CA ALA A 66 -7.62 11.70 -17.62
C ALA A 66 -6.96 12.69 -18.61
N ASN A 67 -7.64 13.03 -19.71
CA ASN A 67 -7.17 14.03 -20.67
C ASN A 67 -7.10 15.46 -20.11
N GLY A 68 -7.73 15.72 -18.96
CA GLY A 68 -7.59 16.99 -18.23
C GLY A 68 -6.24 17.12 -17.52
N PHE A 69 -5.50 16.02 -17.36
CA PHE A 69 -4.16 16.02 -16.77
C PHE A 69 -3.13 16.37 -17.85
N ALA A 70 -2.47 17.52 -17.69
CA ALA A 70 -1.59 18.10 -18.72
C ALA A 70 -0.18 17.47 -18.81
N PHE A 71 0.03 16.32 -18.17
CA PHE A 71 1.33 15.64 -18.15
C PHE A 71 1.18 14.21 -18.65
N GLU A 72 2.18 13.75 -19.39
CA GLU A 72 2.27 12.37 -19.83
C GLU A 72 2.68 11.46 -18.67
N GLU A 73 1.97 10.35 -18.48
CA GLU A 73 2.27 9.42 -17.42
C GLU A 73 3.55 8.62 -17.69
N THR A 74 4.34 8.39 -16.65
CA THR A 74 5.43 7.42 -16.73
C THR A 74 4.88 6.00 -16.74
N VAL A 75 5.68 5.02 -17.18
CA VAL A 75 5.29 3.60 -17.16
C VAL A 75 4.86 3.13 -15.77
N ASP A 76 5.59 3.56 -14.72
CA ASP A 76 5.26 3.20 -13.35
C ASP A 76 3.95 3.84 -12.86
N GLN A 77 3.69 5.09 -13.27
CA GLN A 77 2.41 5.75 -12.99
C GLN A 77 1.25 5.04 -13.71
N ALA A 78 1.40 4.73 -14.99
CA ALA A 78 0.39 4.02 -15.77
C ALA A 78 0.09 2.64 -15.16
N ASN A 79 1.12 1.92 -14.72
CA ASN A 79 0.96 0.65 -14.01
C ASN A 79 0.22 0.81 -12.68
N ALA A 80 0.58 1.82 -11.88
CA ALA A 80 -0.10 2.10 -10.61
C ALA A 80 -1.57 2.47 -10.80
N ILE A 81 -1.88 3.29 -11.82
CA ILE A 81 -3.24 3.67 -12.19
C ILE A 81 -4.03 2.44 -12.64
N THR A 82 -3.50 1.66 -13.58
CA THR A 82 -4.17 0.47 -14.12
C THR A 82 -4.45 -0.55 -13.01
N ALA A 83 -3.48 -0.80 -12.14
CA ALA A 83 -3.65 -1.73 -11.02
C ALA A 83 -4.68 -1.23 -9.99
N THR A 84 -4.73 0.08 -9.75
CA THR A 84 -5.73 0.69 -8.86
C THR A 84 -7.14 0.58 -9.45
N LEU A 85 -7.31 0.90 -10.73
CA LEU A 85 -8.60 0.79 -11.44
C LEU A 85 -9.07 -0.67 -11.52
N TYR A 86 -8.16 -1.59 -11.79
CA TYR A 86 -8.44 -3.02 -11.79
C TYR A 86 -8.94 -3.48 -10.41
N ASP A 87 -8.24 -3.13 -9.33
CA ASP A 87 -8.65 -3.51 -7.99
C ASP A 87 -10.00 -2.89 -7.59
N MET A 88 -10.31 -1.68 -8.04
CA MET A 88 -11.61 -1.03 -7.84
C MET A 88 -12.76 -1.71 -8.60
N SER A 89 -12.49 -2.35 -9.74
CA SER A 89 -13.54 -3.06 -10.50
C SER A 89 -13.82 -4.47 -9.97
N GLN A 90 -13.06 -4.97 -8.99
CA GLN A 90 -13.28 -6.29 -8.41
C GLN A 90 -14.37 -6.28 -7.34
N ASP A 91 -14.98 -7.45 -7.13
CA ASP A 91 -15.99 -7.71 -6.09
C ASP A 91 -15.40 -7.93 -4.68
N LYS A 92 -14.13 -7.54 -4.48
CA LYS A 92 -13.40 -7.63 -3.21
C LYS A 92 -12.94 -6.24 -2.76
N PRO A 93 -12.90 -5.93 -1.45
CA PRO A 93 -12.40 -4.65 -1.00
C PRO A 93 -10.91 -4.46 -1.37
N MET A 94 -10.57 -3.32 -1.98
CA MET A 94 -9.20 -2.94 -2.31
C MET A 94 -8.42 -2.50 -1.05
N ASP A 95 -7.14 -2.88 -0.98
CA ASP A 95 -6.16 -2.36 -0.01
C ASP A 95 -4.78 -2.30 -0.65
N ARG A 96 -4.55 -1.20 -1.37
CA ARG A 96 -3.36 -0.98 -2.18
C ARG A 96 -2.51 0.12 -1.57
N LEU A 97 -1.22 -0.16 -1.42
CA LEU A 97 -0.21 0.82 -1.06
C LEU A 97 0.54 1.27 -2.32
N ILE A 98 0.57 2.58 -2.58
CA ILE A 98 1.39 3.19 -3.63
C ILE A 98 2.59 3.88 -2.98
N CYS A 99 3.78 3.36 -3.24
CA CYS A 99 5.04 3.95 -2.78
C CYS A 99 5.73 4.68 -3.94
N GLY A 100 6.29 5.86 -3.66
CA GLY A 100 7.07 6.64 -4.63
C GLY A 100 7.54 7.94 -3.99
N ASP A 101 8.56 8.57 -4.57
CA ASP A 101 9.14 9.80 -4.02
C ASP A 101 8.22 11.02 -4.20
N VAL A 102 8.59 12.14 -3.58
CA VAL A 102 7.90 13.41 -3.78
C VAL A 102 7.95 13.78 -5.26
N GLY A 103 6.81 14.16 -5.83
CA GLY A 103 6.70 14.50 -7.26
C GLY A 103 6.40 13.34 -8.21
N PHE A 104 6.38 12.09 -7.75
CA PHE A 104 6.12 10.91 -8.62
C PHE A 104 4.65 10.72 -9.02
N GLY A 105 3.77 11.70 -8.80
CA GLY A 105 2.38 11.64 -9.27
C GLY A 105 1.46 10.72 -8.46
N LYS A 106 1.79 10.39 -7.20
CA LYS A 106 0.90 9.61 -6.31
C LYS A 106 -0.49 10.24 -6.15
N THR A 107 -0.55 11.57 -6.12
CA THR A 107 -1.80 12.32 -6.07
C THR A 107 -2.67 12.05 -7.30
N GLU A 108 -2.08 11.92 -8.48
CA GLU A 108 -2.83 11.65 -9.71
C GLU A 108 -3.50 10.28 -9.68
N VAL A 109 -2.81 9.25 -9.15
CA VAL A 109 -3.39 7.92 -8.92
C VAL A 109 -4.62 8.01 -8.00
N ALA A 110 -4.51 8.76 -6.90
CA ALA A 110 -5.59 8.96 -5.95
C ALA A 110 -6.76 9.77 -6.55
N MET A 111 -6.47 10.80 -7.36
CA MET A 111 -7.48 11.63 -8.03
C MET A 111 -8.30 10.81 -9.04
N ARG A 112 -7.67 9.93 -9.81
CA ARG A 112 -8.37 9.02 -10.74
C ARG A 112 -9.25 8.01 -10.03
N ALA A 113 -8.75 7.42 -8.92
CA ALA A 113 -9.56 6.55 -8.08
C ALA A 113 -10.76 7.30 -7.48
N ALA A 114 -10.56 8.52 -7.01
CA ALA A 114 -11.63 9.35 -6.49
C ALA A 114 -12.68 9.68 -7.55
N PHE A 115 -12.25 10.02 -8.78
CA PHE A 115 -13.15 10.26 -9.90
C PHE A 115 -14.05 9.05 -10.17
N VAL A 116 -13.48 7.84 -10.29
CA VAL A 116 -14.25 6.61 -10.51
C VAL A 116 -15.29 6.40 -9.41
N ALA A 117 -14.90 6.59 -8.15
CA ALA A 117 -15.83 6.42 -7.03
C ALA A 117 -16.98 7.43 -7.06
N VAL A 118 -16.70 8.70 -7.33
CA VAL A 118 -17.71 9.76 -7.41
C VAL A 118 -18.62 9.57 -8.62
N HIS A 119 -18.07 9.18 -9.78
CA HIS A 119 -18.83 8.92 -10.99
C HIS A 119 -19.82 7.75 -10.80
N ALA A 120 -19.47 6.76 -9.99
CA ALA A 120 -20.35 5.68 -9.57
C ALA A 120 -21.33 6.06 -8.42
N GLY A 121 -21.44 7.34 -8.08
CA GLY A 121 -22.35 7.85 -7.05
C GLY A 121 -21.93 7.50 -5.62
N LYS A 122 -20.64 7.21 -5.37
CA LYS A 122 -20.10 6.94 -4.03
C LYS A 122 -19.36 8.16 -3.49
N GLN A 123 -19.23 8.19 -2.16
CA GLN A 123 -18.47 9.23 -1.47
C GLN A 123 -17.00 8.82 -1.34
N VAL A 124 -16.11 9.81 -1.37
CA VAL A 124 -14.67 9.64 -1.18
C VAL A 124 -14.25 10.39 0.07
N ALA A 125 -13.44 9.76 0.91
CA ALA A 125 -12.80 10.38 2.05
C ALA A 125 -11.28 10.35 1.85
N VAL A 126 -10.64 11.51 2.03
CA VAL A 126 -9.17 11.66 1.97
C VAL A 126 -8.70 12.05 3.36
N LEU A 127 -7.92 11.17 3.99
CA LEU A 127 -7.27 11.43 5.27
C LEU A 127 -5.81 11.81 5.01
N VAL A 128 -5.40 12.97 5.52
CA VAL A 128 -4.04 13.51 5.40
C VAL A 128 -3.32 13.55 6.74
#